data_AF-L1INS4-F1
#
_entry.id   AF-L1INS4-F1
#
_cell.length_a   1.000
_cell.length_b   1.000
_cell.length_c   1.000
_cell.angle_alpha   90.00
_cell.angle_beta   90.00
_cell.angle_gamma   90.00
#
_symmetry.space_group_name_H-M   'P 1'
#
loop_
_entity.id
_entity.type
_entity.pdbx_description
1 polymer ?
#
loop_
_entity_poly.entity_id
_entity_poly.type
_entity_poly.pdbx_seq_one_letter_code
_entity_poly.pdbx_strand_id
1 'polypeptide(L)'
;MLQLSNEISPSQAQRFTLSLFDKLWEQYRQRVSYVRVYEDIVAKHQASFVNDHSPSMGIASIGRIFEALGYRAKECYQFEDKHLNAIYFQHPEPLFPKIFVSEIRVYELSEKNRNRILKSVSSHKSLLTDGLLQSIHNLHTTRSTSLDSLLERTLNCLQVVPWALPTLEDVQAVNEESQYAAWVLAVTIDVPVIWQGKVINCNWKYAYFELAQRDSFT
;
A
#
# COMPACT_ATOMS: atom_id res chain seq x y z
N MET A 1 -16.28 0.45 -8.38
CA MET A 1 -15.99 0.15 -9.79
C MET A 1 -15.86 1.49 -10.51
N LEU A 2 -14.63 1.90 -10.79
CA LEU A 2 -14.33 3.17 -11.47
C LEU A 2 -14.78 3.04 -12.94
N GLN A 3 -15.75 3.84 -13.37
CA GLN A 3 -16.14 3.93 -14.78
C GLN A 3 -15.40 5.12 -15.40
N LEU A 4 -14.57 4.85 -16.41
CA LEU A 4 -13.86 5.86 -17.18
C LEU A 4 -14.82 6.59 -18.13
N SER A 5 -14.57 7.87 -18.40
CA SER A 5 -15.42 8.74 -19.23
C SER A 5 -15.66 8.20 -20.66
N ASN A 6 -16.85 8.49 -21.20
CA ASN A 6 -17.47 7.90 -22.39
C ASN A 6 -16.82 8.15 -23.77
N GLU A 7 -15.57 8.63 -23.89
CA GLU A 7 -15.03 8.98 -25.22
C GLU A 7 -13.83 8.13 -25.72
N ILE A 8 -13.14 7.37 -24.86
CA ILE A 8 -12.07 6.46 -25.32
C ILE A 8 -12.05 5.20 -24.44
N SER A 9 -12.11 4.01 -25.06
CA SER A 9 -11.93 2.74 -24.33
C SER A 9 -10.55 2.73 -23.66
N PRO A 10 -10.44 2.37 -22.36
CA PRO A 10 -9.17 2.42 -21.65
C PRO A 10 -8.05 1.66 -22.38
N SER A 11 -6.82 2.16 -22.28
CA SER A 11 -5.65 1.40 -22.72
C SER A 11 -5.49 0.12 -21.90
N GLN A 12 -4.67 -0.82 -22.40
CA GLN A 12 -4.34 -2.02 -21.66
C GLN A 12 -3.65 -1.72 -20.31
N ALA A 13 -2.79 -0.71 -20.27
CA ALA A 13 -2.16 -0.25 -19.04
C ALA A 13 -3.18 0.33 -18.06
N GLN A 14 -4.17 1.08 -18.55
CA GLN A 14 -5.25 1.62 -17.71
C GLN A 14 -6.13 0.48 -17.17
N ARG A 15 -6.53 -0.50 -18.00
CA ARG A 15 -7.28 -1.68 -17.55
C ARG A 15 -6.50 -2.48 -16.49
N PHE A 16 -5.20 -2.72 -16.71
CA PHE A 16 -4.35 -3.40 -15.75
C PHE A 16 -4.30 -2.64 -14.42
N THR A 17 -4.14 -1.31 -14.47
CA THR A 17 -4.12 -0.44 -13.29
C THR A 17 -5.44 -0.47 -12.53
N LEU A 18 -6.57 -0.45 -13.23
CA LEU A 18 -7.91 -0.61 -12.63
C LEU A 18 -8.01 -1.96 -11.91
N SER A 19 -7.66 -3.07 -12.58
CA SER A 19 -7.67 -4.40 -11.97
C SER A 19 -6.77 -4.50 -10.74
N LEU A 20 -5.61 -3.84 -10.75
CA LEU A 20 -4.70 -3.76 -9.60
C LEU A 20 -5.38 -3.07 -8.41
N PHE A 21 -6.01 -1.91 -8.62
CA PHE A 21 -6.73 -1.23 -7.54
C PHE A 21 -7.95 -2.01 -7.05
N ASP A 22 -8.71 -2.62 -7.95
CA ASP A 22 -9.86 -3.44 -7.55
C ASP A 22 -9.42 -4.61 -6.66
N LYS A 23 -8.31 -5.28 -7.00
CA LYS A 23 -7.75 -6.37 -6.17
C LYS A 23 -7.17 -5.88 -4.85
N LEU A 24 -6.50 -4.73 -4.82
CA LEU A 24 -6.04 -4.10 -3.58
C LEU A 24 -7.23 -3.74 -2.67
N TRP A 25 -8.29 -3.17 -3.26
CA TRP A 25 -9.51 -2.83 -2.56
C TRP A 25 -10.23 -4.06 -2.00
N GLU A 26 -10.38 -5.11 -2.79
CA GLU A 26 -10.98 -6.40 -2.38
C GLU A 26 -10.28 -6.98 -1.15
N GLN A 27 -8.96 -6.91 -1.09
CA GLN A 27 -8.23 -7.39 0.08
C GLN A 27 -8.35 -6.45 1.27
N TYR A 28 -8.28 -5.14 1.04
CA TYR A 28 -8.43 -4.15 2.09
C TYR A 28 -9.78 -4.29 2.81
N ARG A 29 -10.89 -4.40 2.07
CA ARG A 29 -12.25 -4.59 2.63
C ARG A 29 -12.47 -5.94 3.34
N GLN A 30 -11.64 -6.94 3.05
CA GLN A 30 -11.65 -8.21 3.78
C GLN A 30 -10.99 -8.05 5.15
N ARG A 31 -9.94 -7.24 5.24
CA ARG A 31 -9.20 -6.97 6.48
C ARG A 31 -9.95 -5.96 7.36
N VAL A 32 -10.41 -4.85 6.77
CA VAL A 32 -11.05 -3.76 7.50
C VAL A 32 -12.57 -3.90 7.44
N SER A 33 -13.12 -4.68 8.37
CA SER A 33 -14.54 -5.06 8.37
C SER A 33 -15.53 -3.89 8.36
N TYR A 34 -15.17 -2.76 8.98
CA TYR A 34 -16.03 -1.58 9.05
C TYR A 34 -16.22 -0.86 7.71
N VAL A 35 -15.35 -1.10 6.71
CA VAL A 35 -15.54 -0.60 5.33
C VAL A 35 -16.88 -1.01 4.77
N ARG A 36 -17.34 -2.23 5.08
CA ARG A 36 -18.62 -2.76 4.60
C ARG A 36 -19.82 -1.94 5.08
N VAL A 37 -19.74 -1.39 6.29
CA VAL A 37 -20.78 -0.50 6.84
C VAL A 37 -20.91 0.76 5.98
N TYR A 38 -19.79 1.33 5.54
CA TYR A 38 -19.81 2.50 4.66
C TYR A 38 -20.26 2.16 3.24
N GLU A 39 -19.83 1.02 2.69
CA GLU A 39 -20.30 0.56 1.38
C GLU A 39 -21.83 0.40 1.35
N ASP A 40 -22.42 -0.17 2.40
CA ASP A 40 -23.88 -0.29 2.53
C ASP A 40 -24.58 1.07 2.58
N ILE A 41 -24.00 2.05 3.29
CA ILE A 41 -24.54 3.41 3.36
C ILE A 41 -24.47 4.08 1.99
N VAL A 42 -23.34 3.99 1.29
CA VAL A 42 -23.13 4.58 -0.04
C VAL A 42 -24.08 3.96 -1.07
N ALA A 43 -24.21 2.63 -1.06
CA ALA A 43 -25.11 1.91 -1.96
C ALA A 43 -26.58 2.29 -1.73
N LYS A 44 -27.02 2.43 -0.47
CA LYS A 44 -28.38 2.89 -0.13
C LYS A 44 -28.70 4.27 -0.69
N HIS A 45 -27.70 5.14 -0.82
CA HIS A 45 -27.87 6.51 -1.33
C HIS A 45 -27.55 6.63 -2.83
N GLN A 46 -27.40 5.51 -3.56
CA GLN A 46 -27.06 5.48 -4.99
C GLN A 46 -25.79 6.28 -5.34
N ALA A 47 -24.87 6.41 -4.38
CA ALA A 47 -23.58 7.07 -4.59
C ALA A 47 -22.50 6.04 -5.01
N SER A 48 -21.41 6.53 -5.58
CA SER A 48 -20.26 5.70 -5.98
C SER A 48 -19.03 6.00 -5.13
N PHE A 49 -18.33 4.94 -4.71
CA PHE A 49 -17.06 5.06 -4.01
C PHE A 49 -15.88 5.22 -4.99
N VAL A 50 -15.01 6.18 -4.70
CA VAL A 50 -13.75 6.43 -5.42
C VAL A 50 -12.62 6.37 -4.39
N ASN A 51 -11.66 5.46 -4.61
CA ASN A 51 -10.46 5.42 -3.77
C ASN A 51 -9.71 6.74 -3.92
N ASP A 52 -9.30 7.35 -2.81
CA ASP A 52 -8.52 8.60 -2.84
C ASP A 52 -7.02 8.34 -2.80
N HIS A 53 -6.58 7.42 -1.92
CA HIS A 53 -5.17 7.00 -1.75
C HIS A 53 -5.03 5.58 -1.15
N SER A 54 -3.83 4.99 -1.25
CA SER A 54 -3.49 3.67 -0.70
C SER A 54 -2.06 3.66 -0.14
N PRO A 55 -1.82 3.24 1.12
CA PRO A 55 -0.48 3.11 1.70
C PRO A 55 0.18 1.77 1.33
N SER A 56 1.52 1.73 1.30
CA SER A 56 2.36 0.50 1.26
C SER A 56 3.83 0.88 1.55
N MET A 57 4.76 -0.11 1.74
CA MET A 57 6.26 -0.12 1.82
C MET A 57 7.10 1.18 1.61
N GLY A 58 8.44 1.08 1.68
CA GLY A 58 9.33 2.24 1.43
C GLY A 58 9.05 2.95 0.09
N ILE A 59 9.17 4.28 0.10
CA ILE A 59 8.71 5.18 -0.97
C ILE A 59 9.30 4.79 -2.32
N ALA A 60 10.60 4.46 -2.36
CA ALA A 60 11.30 4.12 -3.59
C ALA A 60 10.75 2.84 -4.26
N SER A 61 10.46 1.79 -3.51
CA SER A 61 10.03 0.51 -4.08
C SER A 61 8.64 0.61 -4.71
N ILE A 62 7.71 1.25 -4.03
CA ILE A 62 6.33 1.41 -4.52
C ILE A 62 6.22 2.47 -5.59
N GLY A 63 6.95 3.58 -5.41
CA GLY A 63 7.03 4.64 -6.40
C GLY A 63 7.37 4.07 -7.76
N ARG A 64 8.38 3.20 -7.85
CA ARG A 64 8.78 2.56 -9.11
C ARG A 64 7.68 1.73 -9.77
N ILE A 65 6.86 1.00 -9.00
CA ILE A 65 5.73 0.22 -9.53
C ILE A 65 4.71 1.15 -10.18
N PHE A 66 4.32 2.21 -9.46
CA PHE A 66 3.30 3.13 -9.96
C PHE A 66 3.83 4.05 -11.06
N GLU A 67 5.10 4.43 -11.03
CA GLU A 67 5.76 5.15 -12.13
C GLU A 67 5.75 4.33 -13.43
N ALA A 68 5.99 3.01 -13.35
CA ALA A 68 5.87 2.10 -14.48
C ALA A 68 4.42 2.03 -15.01
N LEU A 69 3.43 2.27 -14.15
CA LEU A 69 2.00 2.39 -14.51
C LEU A 69 1.60 3.80 -14.98
N GLY A 70 2.54 4.73 -15.12
CA GLY A 70 2.27 6.08 -15.64
C GLY A 70 2.03 7.15 -14.57
N TYR A 71 2.13 6.82 -13.28
CA TYR A 71 2.09 7.82 -12.21
C TYR A 71 3.36 8.66 -12.19
N ARG A 72 3.27 9.84 -11.55
CA ARG A 72 4.43 10.70 -11.28
C ARG A 72 4.38 11.18 -9.84
N ALA A 73 5.53 11.20 -9.17
CA ALA A 73 5.70 11.91 -7.91
C ALA A 73 5.35 13.39 -8.10
N LYS A 74 4.62 13.96 -7.14
CA LYS A 74 4.17 15.35 -7.21
C LYS A 74 4.74 16.20 -6.10
N GLU A 75 4.46 15.85 -4.85
CA GLU A 75 4.95 16.59 -3.69
C GLU A 75 5.45 15.64 -2.61
N CYS A 76 6.41 16.15 -1.84
CA CYS A 76 7.00 15.51 -0.69
C CYS A 76 6.49 16.16 0.59
N TYR A 77 6.20 15.35 1.59
CA TYR A 77 5.78 15.80 2.92
C TYR A 77 6.76 15.27 3.97
N GLN A 78 6.94 16.06 5.01
CA GLN A 78 7.70 15.69 6.20
C GLN A 78 6.79 15.87 7.41
N PHE A 79 6.68 14.82 8.22
CA PHE A 79 5.94 14.84 9.47
C PHE A 79 6.94 14.68 10.60
N GLU A 80 7.51 15.82 11.03
CA GLU A 80 8.59 15.87 12.02
C GLU A 80 8.22 15.14 13.31
N ASP A 81 7.04 15.45 13.88
CA ASP A 81 6.56 14.84 15.12
C ASP A 81 6.36 13.33 15.04
N LYS A 82 6.19 12.79 13.81
CA LYS A 82 5.96 11.36 13.57
C LYS A 82 7.18 10.64 13.01
N HIS A 83 8.27 11.37 12.76
CA HIS A 83 9.46 10.89 12.06
C HIS A 83 9.15 10.28 10.69
N LEU A 84 8.20 10.84 9.93
CA LEU A 84 7.78 10.29 8.62
C LEU A 84 8.18 11.20 7.46
N ASN A 85 8.57 10.58 6.36
CA ASN A 85 8.54 11.19 5.04
C ASN A 85 7.35 10.62 4.26
N ALA A 86 6.79 11.38 3.34
CA ALA A 86 5.83 10.86 2.39
C ALA A 86 5.94 11.53 1.02
N ILE A 87 5.51 10.81 -0.02
CA ILE A 87 5.33 11.34 -1.37
C ILE A 87 3.96 10.93 -1.85
N TYR A 88 3.24 11.86 -2.48
CA TYR A 88 2.08 11.47 -3.28
C TYR A 88 2.41 11.38 -4.76
N PHE A 89 1.86 10.35 -5.39
CA PHE A 89 1.93 10.09 -6.81
C PHE A 89 0.57 10.36 -7.43
N GLN A 90 0.57 10.91 -8.64
CA GLN A 90 -0.64 11.20 -9.40
C GLN A 90 -0.51 10.70 -10.84
N HIS A 91 -1.57 10.07 -11.34
CA HIS A 91 -1.69 9.68 -12.74
C HIS A 91 -2.33 10.81 -13.56
N PRO A 92 -1.96 11.00 -14.85
CA PRO A 92 -2.58 12.02 -15.72
C PRO A 92 -4.08 11.81 -15.95
N GLU A 93 -4.54 10.56 -16.04
CA GLU A 93 -5.97 10.20 -16.01
C GLU A 93 -6.63 10.63 -14.68
N PRO A 94 -7.57 11.60 -14.68
CA PRO A 94 -8.12 12.19 -13.46
C PRO A 94 -8.93 11.24 -12.57
N LEU A 95 -9.49 10.18 -13.17
CA LEU A 95 -10.33 9.22 -12.45
C LEU A 95 -9.55 8.19 -11.65
N PHE A 96 -8.22 8.13 -11.82
CA PHE A 96 -7.39 7.28 -10.98
C PHE A 96 -7.13 7.89 -9.60
N PRO A 97 -7.05 7.06 -8.55
CA PRO A 97 -6.73 7.53 -7.21
C PRO A 97 -5.35 8.22 -7.21
N LYS A 98 -5.14 9.16 -6.30
CA LYS A 98 -3.76 9.54 -5.95
C LYS A 98 -3.18 8.38 -5.14
N ILE A 99 -1.87 8.32 -4.97
CA ILE A 99 -1.24 7.28 -4.15
C ILE A 99 -0.33 7.97 -3.17
N PHE A 100 -0.61 7.81 -1.89
CA PHE A 100 0.17 8.41 -0.82
C PHE A 100 1.03 7.33 -0.18
N VAL A 101 2.34 7.47 -0.31
CA VAL A 101 3.31 6.50 0.21
C VAL A 101 4.14 7.20 1.28
N SER A 102 4.12 6.66 2.49
CA SER A 102 4.89 7.17 3.63
C SER A 102 5.90 6.16 4.13
N GLU A 103 7.00 6.64 4.67
CA GLU A 103 8.04 5.82 5.29
C GLU A 103 8.56 6.45 6.57
N ILE A 104 8.95 5.59 7.52
CA ILE A 104 9.53 6.00 8.81
C ILE A 104 11.02 6.28 8.66
N ARG A 105 11.47 7.41 9.22
CA ARG A 105 12.88 7.80 9.36
C ARG A 105 13.50 7.00 10.51
N VAL A 106 13.76 5.71 10.25
CA VAL A 106 14.29 4.75 11.25
C VAL A 106 15.56 5.25 11.97
N TYR A 107 16.35 6.09 11.31
CA TYR A 107 17.56 6.67 11.87
C TYR A 107 17.31 7.69 13.00
N GLU A 108 16.10 8.25 13.11
CA GLU A 108 15.69 9.18 14.17
C GLU A 108 15.13 8.48 15.41
N LEU A 109 14.86 7.16 15.31
CA LEU A 109 14.44 6.37 16.46
C LEU A 109 15.62 6.03 17.37
N SER A 110 15.30 5.70 18.61
CA SER A 110 16.26 5.21 19.60
C SER A 110 17.07 4.04 19.05
N GLU A 111 18.35 3.98 19.40
CA GLU A 111 19.25 2.92 18.91
C GLU A 111 18.67 1.52 19.17
N LYS A 112 18.05 1.33 20.34
CA LYS A 112 17.40 0.08 20.73
C LYS A 112 16.29 -0.30 19.75
N ASN A 113 15.34 0.60 19.46
CA ASN A 113 14.22 0.29 18.57
C ASN A 113 14.62 0.25 17.11
N ARG A 114 15.57 1.09 16.68
CA ARG A 114 16.23 0.98 15.38
C ARG A 114 16.82 -0.42 15.18
N ASN A 115 17.56 -0.95 16.14
CA ASN A 115 18.16 -2.29 16.04
C ASN A 115 17.10 -3.40 15.99
N ARG A 116 15.98 -3.25 16.72
CA ARG A 116 14.84 -4.20 16.64
C ARG A 116 14.21 -4.21 15.25
N ILE A 117 13.97 -3.05 14.66
CA ILE A 117 13.44 -2.93 13.28
C ILE A 117 14.43 -3.54 12.28
N LEU A 118 15.71 -3.15 12.35
CA LEU A 118 16.77 -3.63 11.47
C LEU A 118 16.94 -5.15 11.52
N LYS A 119 16.81 -5.75 12.71
CA LYS A 119 16.83 -7.21 12.86
C LYS A 119 15.75 -7.89 12.02
N SER A 120 14.50 -7.41 12.08
CA SER A 120 13.42 -7.97 11.26
C SER A 120 13.69 -7.75 9.76
N VAL A 121 13.94 -6.50 9.36
CA VAL A 121 14.07 -6.15 7.92
C VAL A 121 15.37 -6.64 7.29
N SER A 122 16.38 -7.06 8.06
CA SER A 122 17.62 -7.65 7.53
C SER A 122 17.39 -8.90 6.67
N SER A 123 16.27 -9.58 6.90
CA SER A 123 15.82 -10.76 6.12
C SER A 123 15.07 -10.40 4.84
N HIS A 124 14.96 -9.09 4.53
CA HIS A 124 14.22 -8.58 3.38
C HIS A 124 14.68 -9.22 2.07
N LYS A 125 13.73 -9.76 1.32
CA LYS A 125 13.94 -10.17 -0.07
C LYS A 125 13.04 -9.35 -0.98
N SER A 126 13.63 -8.47 -1.79
CA SER A 126 12.87 -7.69 -2.76
C SER A 126 12.24 -8.61 -3.79
N LEU A 127 10.91 -8.63 -3.83
CA LEU A 127 10.14 -9.29 -4.88
C LEU A 127 10.06 -8.43 -6.16
N LEU A 128 10.36 -7.14 -6.03
CA LEU A 128 10.41 -6.20 -7.12
C LEU A 128 11.73 -6.39 -7.90
N THR A 129 11.61 -6.88 -9.13
CA THR A 129 12.73 -7.05 -10.06
C THR A 129 12.61 -6.09 -11.23
N ASP A 130 13.74 -5.73 -11.86
CA ASP A 130 13.72 -4.85 -13.03
C ASP A 130 12.94 -5.48 -14.20
N GLY A 131 12.99 -6.81 -14.35
CA GLY A 131 12.18 -7.52 -15.33
C GLY A 131 10.67 -7.42 -15.08
N LEU A 132 10.24 -7.35 -13.81
CA LEU A 132 8.84 -7.09 -13.45
C LEU A 132 8.45 -5.65 -13.84
N LEU A 133 9.26 -4.67 -13.45
CA LEU A 133 9.03 -3.25 -13.78
C LEU A 133 8.96 -3.01 -15.29
N GLN A 134 9.87 -3.63 -16.05
CA GLN A 134 9.88 -3.55 -17.50
C GLN A 134 8.62 -4.15 -18.12
N SER A 135 8.12 -5.26 -17.55
CA SER A 135 6.87 -5.88 -18.00
C SER A 135 5.66 -4.98 -17.75
N ILE A 136 5.63 -4.30 -16.59
CA ILE A 136 4.58 -3.31 -16.26
C ILE A 136 4.66 -2.11 -17.20
N HIS A 137 5.84 -1.57 -17.46
CA HIS A 137 6.03 -0.43 -18.34
C HIS A 137 5.59 -0.72 -19.79
N ASN A 138 5.79 -1.96 -20.26
CA ASN A 138 5.47 -2.38 -21.62
C ASN A 138 4.05 -2.93 -21.81
N LEU A 139 3.12 -2.61 -20.89
CA LEU A 139 1.72 -3.00 -21.02
C LEU A 139 1.06 -2.49 -22.30
N HIS A 140 1.59 -1.43 -22.91
CA HIS A 140 1.10 -0.86 -24.17
C HIS A 140 1.47 -1.67 -25.43
N THR A 141 2.52 -2.52 -25.37
CA THR A 141 2.96 -3.36 -26.51
C THR A 141 2.65 -4.85 -26.32
N THR A 142 2.15 -5.25 -25.17
CA THR A 142 1.97 -6.66 -24.80
C THR A 142 0.72 -7.26 -25.44
N ARG A 143 0.86 -8.31 -26.28
CA ARG A 143 -0.23 -8.92 -27.08
C ARG A 143 -1.05 -10.06 -26.41
N SER A 144 -1.03 -10.22 -25.07
CA SER A 144 -1.69 -11.29 -24.27
C SER A 144 -0.99 -12.66 -24.36
N THR A 145 -0.71 -13.41 -23.27
CA THR A 145 -1.62 -14.18 -22.38
C THR A 145 -1.20 -14.19 -20.90
N SER A 146 -0.28 -13.33 -20.47
CA SER A 146 0.33 -13.37 -19.13
C SER A 146 -0.08 -12.21 -18.19
N LEU A 147 -1.10 -11.43 -18.54
CA LEU A 147 -1.48 -10.25 -17.75
C LEU A 147 -1.95 -10.60 -16.34
N ASP A 148 -2.69 -11.70 -16.17
CA ASP A 148 -3.13 -12.15 -14.86
C ASP A 148 -1.93 -12.57 -13.99
N SER A 149 -0.97 -13.29 -14.57
CA SER A 149 0.28 -13.65 -13.86
C SER A 149 1.11 -12.42 -13.50
N LEU A 150 1.17 -11.42 -14.38
CA LEU A 150 1.83 -10.14 -14.10
C LEU A 150 1.12 -9.38 -12.99
N LEU A 151 -0.21 -9.38 -12.99
CA LEU A 151 -1.05 -8.75 -11.97
C LEU A 151 -0.80 -9.41 -10.61
N GLU A 152 -0.85 -10.73 -10.53
CA GLU A 152 -0.59 -11.49 -9.30
C GLU A 152 0.81 -11.23 -8.75
N ARG A 153 1.83 -11.20 -9.60
CA ARG A 153 3.22 -10.86 -9.19
C ARG A 153 3.32 -9.42 -8.69
N THR A 154 2.59 -8.48 -9.31
CA THR A 154 2.56 -7.07 -8.90
C THR A 154 1.84 -6.91 -7.55
N LEU A 155 0.69 -7.58 -7.37
CA LEU A 155 -0.04 -7.62 -6.11
C LEU A 155 0.82 -8.19 -4.98
N ASN A 156 1.55 -9.27 -5.24
CA ASN A 156 2.45 -9.89 -4.27
C ASN A 156 3.51 -8.89 -3.77
N CYS A 157 4.09 -8.07 -4.66
CA CYS A 157 5.05 -7.03 -4.27
C CYS A 157 4.46 -5.95 -3.36
N LEU A 158 3.14 -5.70 -3.42
CA LEU A 158 2.46 -4.67 -2.62
C LEU A 158 1.85 -5.21 -1.34
N GLN A 159 1.59 -6.52 -1.26
CA GLN A 159 0.78 -7.13 -0.21
C GLN A 159 1.56 -8.05 0.72
N VAL A 160 2.67 -8.62 0.24
CA VAL A 160 3.47 -9.54 1.03
C VAL A 160 4.53 -8.75 1.77
N VAL A 161 4.56 -8.95 3.07
CA VAL A 161 5.63 -8.42 3.90
C VAL A 161 6.90 -9.22 3.61
N PRO A 162 7.98 -8.57 3.12
CA PRO A 162 9.16 -9.26 2.63
C PRO A 162 10.17 -9.62 3.73
N TRP A 163 9.85 -9.41 5.01
CA TRP A 163 10.73 -9.69 6.14
C TRP A 163 10.17 -10.75 7.10
N ALA A 164 11.05 -11.34 7.90
CA ALA A 164 10.73 -12.34 8.91
C ALA A 164 9.85 -11.77 10.02
N LEU A 165 9.07 -12.66 10.64
CA LEU A 165 8.15 -12.30 11.72
C LEU A 165 8.90 -11.65 12.88
N PRO A 166 8.45 -10.48 13.36
CA PRO A 166 9.00 -9.88 14.57
C PRO A 166 8.62 -10.69 15.81
N THR A 167 9.37 -10.50 16.90
CA THR A 167 8.92 -11.01 18.20
C THR A 167 7.84 -10.08 18.78
N LEU A 168 6.97 -10.61 19.65
CA LEU A 168 5.96 -9.78 20.32
C LEU A 168 6.59 -8.63 21.12
N GLU A 169 7.71 -8.91 21.78
CA GLU A 169 8.49 -7.92 22.54
C GLU A 169 9.02 -6.81 21.62
N ASP A 170 9.50 -7.17 20.42
CA ASP A 170 9.99 -6.18 19.46
C ASP A 170 8.87 -5.24 19.01
N VAL A 171 7.69 -5.78 18.68
CA VAL A 171 6.53 -4.97 18.26
C VAL A 171 6.08 -4.04 19.39
N GLN A 172 5.97 -4.54 20.62
CA GLN A 172 5.55 -3.74 21.78
C GLN A 172 6.54 -2.61 22.08
N ALA A 173 7.84 -2.90 22.11
CA ALA A 173 8.87 -1.90 22.38
C ALA A 173 8.92 -0.80 21.30
N VAL A 174 8.74 -1.17 20.04
CA VAL A 174 8.65 -0.18 18.95
C VAL A 174 7.38 0.66 19.09
N ASN A 175 6.26 0.07 19.53
CA ASN A 175 4.98 0.77 19.68
C ASN A 175 5.00 1.86 20.76
N GLU A 176 5.83 1.69 21.79
CA GLU A 176 6.03 2.71 22.84
C GLU A 176 6.68 4.00 22.29
N GLU A 177 7.47 3.89 21.22
CA GLU A 177 8.16 5.04 20.60
C GLU A 177 7.44 5.52 19.34
N SER A 178 6.97 4.61 18.49
CA SER A 178 6.29 4.94 17.24
C SER A 178 5.24 3.89 16.90
N GLN A 179 3.97 4.27 17.06
CA GLN A 179 2.83 3.46 16.61
C GLN A 179 2.89 3.17 15.12
N TYR A 180 3.37 4.13 14.31
CA TYR A 180 3.54 3.93 12.87
C TYR A 180 4.58 2.84 12.58
N ALA A 181 5.76 2.91 13.22
CA ALA A 181 6.81 1.92 13.00
C ALA A 181 6.36 0.54 13.47
N ALA A 182 5.67 0.46 14.62
CA ALA A 182 5.12 -0.80 15.12
C ALA A 182 4.04 -1.35 14.19
N TRP A 183 3.18 -0.49 13.64
CA TRP A 183 2.17 -0.90 12.67
C TRP A 183 2.76 -1.43 11.37
N VAL A 184 3.76 -0.73 10.80
CA VAL A 184 4.45 -1.22 9.60
C VAL A 184 5.14 -2.56 9.90
N LEU A 185 5.78 -2.69 11.07
CA LEU A 185 6.41 -3.93 11.51
C LEU A 185 5.36 -5.05 11.73
N ALA A 186 4.18 -4.69 12.24
CA ALA A 186 3.01 -5.52 12.48
C ALA A 186 2.14 -5.66 11.22
N VAL A 187 2.65 -6.46 10.28
CA VAL A 187 2.13 -6.91 8.99
C VAL A 187 0.59 -6.89 8.76
N THR A 188 -0.21 -7.33 9.72
CA THR A 188 -1.64 -7.66 9.55
C THR A 188 -2.47 -7.33 10.78
N ILE A 189 -3.80 -7.36 10.66
CA ILE A 189 -4.69 -7.21 11.84
C ILE A 189 -4.54 -8.41 12.79
N ASP A 190 -4.36 -9.62 12.25
CA ASP A 190 -3.92 -10.78 13.04
C ASP A 190 -2.44 -10.99 12.75
N VAL A 191 -1.58 -10.44 13.61
CA VAL A 191 -0.12 -10.42 13.43
C VAL A 191 0.46 -11.75 13.92
N PRO A 192 1.04 -12.58 13.04
CA PRO A 192 1.84 -13.70 13.49
C PRO A 192 3.14 -13.17 14.10
N VAL A 193 3.36 -13.47 15.39
CA VAL A 193 4.55 -13.07 16.14
C VAL A 193 5.21 -14.27 16.79
N ILE A 194 6.52 -14.16 17.04
CA ILE A 194 7.23 -15.15 17.83
C ILE A 194 7.09 -14.80 19.32
N TRP A 195 6.53 -15.72 20.10
CA TRP A 195 6.42 -15.64 21.55
C TRP A 195 6.85 -16.96 22.19
N GLN A 196 7.84 -16.92 23.09
CA GLN A 196 8.43 -18.10 23.73
C GLN A 196 8.82 -19.23 22.74
N GLY A 197 9.38 -18.84 21.58
CA GLY A 197 9.80 -19.78 20.53
C GLY A 197 8.67 -20.39 19.70
N LYS A 198 7.41 -19.97 19.90
CA LYS A 198 6.24 -20.43 19.13
C LYS A 198 5.66 -19.26 18.32
N VAL A 199 5.07 -19.57 17.17
CA VAL A 199 4.28 -18.61 16.40
C VAL A 199 2.88 -18.53 17.00
N ILE A 200 2.46 -17.33 17.39
CA ILE A 200 1.10 -17.03 17.85
C ILE A 200 0.52 -15.88 17.03
N ASN A 201 -0.81 -15.78 16.94
CA ASN A 201 -1.48 -14.65 16.30
C ASN A 201 -1.93 -13.64 17.37
N CYS A 202 -1.51 -12.39 17.23
CA CYS A 202 -1.93 -11.28 18.07
C CYS A 202 -2.89 -10.37 17.29
N ASN A 203 -4.03 -10.01 17.88
CA ASN A 203 -4.95 -9.07 17.26
C ASN A 203 -4.44 -7.62 17.45
N TRP A 204 -3.96 -7.01 16.37
CA TRP A 204 -3.35 -5.69 16.32
C TRP A 204 -4.27 -4.71 15.57
N LYS A 205 -4.99 -3.88 16.32
CA LYS A 205 -6.06 -3.03 15.78
C LYS A 205 -5.55 -1.66 15.36
N TYR A 206 -5.02 -1.53 14.15
CA TYR A 206 -4.58 -0.22 13.60
C TYR A 206 -4.86 -0.01 12.11
N ALA A 207 -5.72 -0.82 11.48
CA ALA A 207 -6.20 -0.51 10.15
C ALA A 207 -7.42 0.42 10.23
N TYR A 208 -7.33 1.60 9.61
CA TYR A 208 -8.41 2.59 9.56
C TYR A 208 -8.76 2.91 8.10
N PHE A 209 -9.97 3.45 7.91
CA PHE A 209 -10.51 3.90 6.63
C PHE A 209 -10.74 5.41 6.73
N GLU A 210 -10.23 6.17 5.75
CA GLU A 210 -10.39 7.62 5.70
C GLU A 210 -11.26 8.03 4.50
N LEU A 211 -12.12 9.03 4.74
CA LEU A 211 -12.88 9.71 3.70
C LEU A 211 -12.22 11.07 3.45
N ALA A 212 -11.94 11.36 2.18
CA ALA A 212 -11.44 12.66 1.76
C ALA A 212 -12.46 13.30 0.81
N GLN A 213 -12.78 14.58 1.06
CA GLN A 213 -13.50 15.43 0.12
C GLN A 213 -12.49 16.34 -0.57
N ARG A 214 -12.57 16.43 -1.90
CA ARG A 214 -11.79 17.39 -2.68
C ARG A 214 -12.74 18.47 -3.18
N ASP A 215 -12.55 19.69 -2.70
CA ASP A 215 -13.26 20.84 -3.27
C ASP A 215 -12.59 21.24 -4.60
N SER A 216 -13.42 21.59 -5.57
CA SER A 216 -12.94 22.17 -6.83
C SER A 216 -12.40 23.57 -6.54
N PHE A 217 -11.08 23.73 -6.47
CA PHE A 217 -10.49 25.06 -6.53
C PHE A 217 -10.61 25.55 -7.98
N THR A 218 -11.51 26.50 -8.20
CA THR A 218 -11.58 27.33 -9.42
C THR A 218 -10.37 28.25 -9.52
#